data_AF-A0A7J2ICH3-F1
#
_entry.id   AF-A0A7J2ICH3-F1
#
_cell.length_a   1.000
_cell.length_b   1.000
_cell.length_c   1.000
_cell.angle_alpha   90.00
_cell.angle_beta   90.00
_cell.angle_gamma   90.00
#
_symmetry.space_group_name_H-M   'P 1'
#
loop_
_entity.id
_entity.type
_entity.pdbx_description
1 polymer ?
#
loop_
_entity_poly.entity_id
_entity_poly.type
_entity_poly.pdbx_seq_one_letter_code
_entity_poly.pdbx_strand_id
1 'polypeptide(L)'
;MNKGISLKIKEFCAEFPIYPDGFCEREYELYSVKRSFCGHWVLYRLSDNESIFLSIRLHNRYSCRGLGEGLFGTPYTSLPFIDVFHYFSHNTNVIITLSLSGMFFVLPPLLGVSITAGTIGMVYAILPFHLATAAVFAHGIFELAALLIATAAGLRFGVHVIRRDPNIDRILDDTLKVGFASLLFIAIAAFIEAFITPVIIYMMV
;
A
#
# COMPACT_ATOMS: atom_id res chain seq x y z
N MET A 1 9.20 -31.26 -1.42
CA MET A 1 10.09 -30.37 -2.20
C MET A 1 9.83 -30.60 -3.68
N ASN A 2 9.32 -29.58 -4.39
CA ASN A 2 8.83 -29.74 -5.76
C ASN A 2 9.92 -29.34 -6.78
N LYS A 3 10.71 -30.32 -7.24
CA LYS A 3 11.89 -30.12 -8.10
C LYS A 3 11.57 -29.43 -9.45
N GLY A 4 10.32 -29.51 -9.93
CA GLY A 4 9.92 -28.93 -11.22
C GLY A 4 9.83 -27.40 -11.25
N ILE A 5 9.64 -26.73 -10.11
CA ILE A 5 9.52 -25.25 -10.05
C ILE A 5 10.91 -24.61 -9.98
N SER A 6 11.86 -25.26 -9.30
CA SER A 6 13.25 -24.80 -9.22
C SER A 6 13.95 -24.78 -10.59
N LEU A 7 13.59 -25.69 -11.51
CA LEU A 7 14.14 -25.70 -12.86
C LEU A 7 13.68 -24.50 -13.70
N LYS A 8 12.38 -24.19 -13.71
CA LYS A 8 11.83 -23.08 -14.50
C LYS A 8 12.36 -21.71 -14.07
N ILE A 9 12.68 -21.55 -12.79
CA ILE A 9 13.25 -20.31 -12.24
C ILE A 9 14.73 -20.19 -12.60
N LYS A 10 15.48 -21.30 -12.60
CA LYS A 10 16.88 -21.28 -13.06
C LYS A 10 16.99 -20.96 -14.55
N GLU A 11 16.08 -21.48 -15.37
CA GLU A 11 15.98 -21.13 -16.79
C GLU A 11 15.63 -19.65 -16.97
N PHE A 12 14.68 -19.12 -16.19
CA PHE A 12 14.32 -17.70 -16.21
C PHE A 12 15.48 -16.77 -15.77
N CYS A 13 16.22 -17.10 -14.71
CA CYS A 13 17.36 -16.29 -14.27
C CYS A 13 18.58 -16.43 -15.22
N ALA A 14 18.71 -17.54 -15.95
CA ALA A 14 19.76 -17.73 -16.97
C ALA A 14 19.51 -16.91 -18.25
N GLU A 15 18.26 -16.53 -18.52
CA GLU A 15 17.85 -15.75 -19.69
C GLU A 15 18.09 -14.23 -19.51
N PHE A 16 18.34 -13.76 -18.28
CA PHE A 16 18.52 -12.34 -17.94
C PHE A 16 19.72 -12.11 -17.00
N PRO A 17 20.95 -11.97 -17.52
CA PRO A 17 22.20 -11.91 -16.73
C PRO A 17 22.45 -10.55 -16.03
N ILE A 18 21.44 -9.69 -15.92
CA ILE A 18 21.56 -8.32 -15.38
C ILE A 18 21.27 -8.30 -13.86
N TYR A 19 20.73 -9.38 -13.30
CA TYR A 19 20.44 -9.45 -11.87
C TYR A 19 21.71 -9.79 -11.06
N PRO A 20 22.02 -9.03 -10.00
CA PRO A 20 23.11 -9.39 -9.10
C PRO A 20 22.80 -10.73 -8.43
N ASP A 21 23.84 -11.56 -8.30
CA ASP A 21 23.76 -12.87 -7.64
C ASP A 21 23.05 -12.75 -6.28
N GLY A 22 21.95 -13.49 -6.11
CA GLY A 22 21.15 -13.51 -4.87
C GLY A 22 19.82 -12.74 -4.89
N PHE A 23 19.43 -12.09 -5.99
CA PHE A 23 18.07 -11.53 -6.13
C PHE A 23 17.00 -12.64 -6.26
N CYS A 24 17.26 -13.67 -7.09
CA CYS A 24 16.34 -14.80 -7.27
C CYS A 24 16.14 -15.65 -5.99
N GLU A 25 17.10 -15.68 -5.07
CA GLU A 25 16.98 -16.43 -3.79
C GLU A 25 16.10 -15.70 -2.77
N ARG A 26 16.19 -14.37 -2.69
CA ARG A 26 15.37 -13.54 -1.77
C ARG A 26 13.88 -13.54 -2.14
N GLU A 27 13.55 -13.58 -3.43
CA GLU A 27 12.15 -13.67 -3.87
C GLU A 27 11.51 -15.02 -3.48
N TYR A 28 12.31 -16.08 -3.45
CA TYR A 28 11.88 -17.43 -3.05
C TYR A 28 11.59 -17.52 -1.55
N GLU A 29 12.38 -16.84 -0.71
CA GLU A 29 12.10 -16.71 0.72
C GLU A 29 10.83 -15.88 0.98
N LEU A 30 10.60 -14.80 0.24
CA LEU A 30 9.36 -14.02 0.31
C LEU A 30 8.13 -14.85 -0.07
N TYR A 31 8.25 -15.71 -1.08
CA TYR A 31 7.18 -16.63 -1.50
C TYR A 31 6.89 -17.71 -0.44
N SER A 32 7.92 -18.14 0.30
CA SER A 32 7.80 -19.08 1.43
C SER A 32 7.11 -18.44 2.63
N VAL A 33 7.47 -17.21 2.99
CA VAL A 33 6.82 -16.43 4.06
C VAL A 33 5.35 -16.17 3.75
N LYS A 34 5.00 -15.90 2.48
CA LYS A 34 3.61 -15.78 2.01
C LYS A 34 2.76 -17.04 2.24
N ARG A 35 3.38 -18.23 2.34
CA ARG A 35 2.65 -19.50 2.53
C ARG A 35 2.35 -19.82 4.00
N SER A 36 3.12 -19.29 4.95
CA SER A 36 2.90 -19.54 6.39
C SER A 36 1.71 -18.76 6.97
N PHE A 37 1.21 -17.74 6.28
CA PHE A 37 0.02 -16.96 6.67
C PHE A 37 -1.28 -17.44 5.97
N CYS A 38 -1.38 -18.74 5.65
CA CYS A 38 -2.51 -19.33 4.91
C CYS A 38 -3.87 -19.30 5.65
N GLY A 39 -3.91 -18.94 6.94
CA GLY A 39 -5.16 -18.82 7.71
C GLY A 39 -5.84 -17.45 7.68
N HIS A 40 -5.21 -16.41 7.12
CA HIS A 40 -5.67 -15.01 7.24
C HIS A 40 -6.42 -14.48 5.99
N TRP A 41 -6.76 -15.38 5.06
CA TRP A 41 -7.27 -15.06 3.72
C TRP A 41 -8.70 -14.49 3.66
N VAL A 42 -9.47 -14.52 4.75
CA VAL A 42 -10.87 -14.06 4.73
C VAL A 42 -10.99 -12.53 4.87
N LEU A 43 -9.97 -11.83 5.36
CA LEU A 43 -9.95 -10.35 5.44
C LEU A 43 -9.08 -9.69 4.35
N TYR A 44 -8.32 -10.50 3.59
CA TYR A 44 -7.34 -10.00 2.61
C TYR A 44 -7.98 -9.41 1.34
N ARG A 45 -9.28 -9.63 1.12
CA ARG A 45 -10.00 -9.12 -0.06
C ARG A 45 -10.48 -7.66 0.07
N LEU A 46 -10.06 -6.95 1.11
CA LEU A 46 -10.40 -5.54 1.35
C LEU A 46 -9.18 -4.61 1.34
N SER A 47 -7.97 -5.15 1.15
CA SER A 47 -6.72 -4.39 1.14
C SER A 47 -5.90 -4.81 -0.07
N ASP A 48 -6.41 -4.53 -1.27
CA ASP A 48 -5.61 -4.62 -2.50
C ASP A 48 -4.51 -3.56 -2.44
N ASN A 49 -3.41 -3.86 -1.73
CA ASN A 49 -2.11 -3.18 -1.81
C ASN A 49 -1.46 -3.42 -3.19
N GLU A 50 -2.28 -3.37 -4.24
CA GLU A 50 -1.86 -3.39 -5.63
C GLU A 50 -1.28 -2.02 -6.01
N SER A 51 -1.52 -0.90 -5.34
CA SER A 51 -0.94 0.40 -5.78
C SER A 51 0.60 0.42 -5.81
N ILE A 52 1.25 -0.04 -4.73
CA ILE A 52 2.72 -0.12 -4.62
C ILE A 52 3.27 -1.31 -5.41
N PHE A 53 2.58 -2.45 -5.41
CA PHE A 53 3.05 -3.64 -6.12
C PHE A 53 2.74 -3.62 -7.61
N LEU A 54 1.74 -2.88 -8.07
CA LEU A 54 1.42 -2.63 -9.47
C LEU A 54 2.37 -1.58 -10.02
N SER A 55 2.76 -0.54 -9.27
CA SER A 55 3.83 0.35 -9.73
C SER A 55 5.15 -0.41 -9.89
N ILE A 56 5.49 -1.30 -8.95
CA ILE A 56 6.68 -2.17 -9.04
C ILE A 56 6.52 -3.29 -10.10
N ARG A 57 5.34 -3.89 -10.26
CA ARG A 57 5.08 -4.92 -11.30
C ARG A 57 5.02 -4.32 -12.69
N LEU A 58 4.47 -3.13 -12.86
CA LEU A 58 4.49 -2.41 -14.13
C LEU A 58 5.93 -1.99 -14.42
N HIS A 59 6.67 -1.48 -13.43
CA HIS A 59 8.10 -1.23 -13.58
C HIS A 59 8.87 -2.49 -14.01
N ASN A 60 8.64 -3.66 -13.40
CA ASN A 60 9.29 -4.91 -13.79
C ASN A 60 8.79 -5.49 -15.13
N ARG A 61 7.52 -5.29 -15.48
CA ARG A 61 6.95 -5.80 -16.74
C ARG A 61 7.31 -4.92 -17.95
N TYR A 62 7.59 -3.63 -17.71
CA TYR A 62 8.06 -2.70 -18.75
C TYR A 62 9.59 -2.55 -18.81
N SER A 63 10.35 -2.79 -17.73
CA SER A 63 11.82 -2.83 -17.78
C SER A 63 12.39 -3.99 -18.61
N CYS A 64 11.64 -5.09 -18.79
CA CYS A 64 12.10 -6.25 -19.57
C CYS A 64 11.85 -6.14 -21.09
N ARG A 65 11.29 -5.04 -21.59
CA ARG A 65 11.34 -4.68 -23.02
C ARG A 65 12.00 -3.33 -23.12
N GLY A 66 13.26 -3.30 -23.58
CA GLY A 66 14.00 -2.05 -23.76
C GLY A 66 13.17 -0.95 -24.42
N LEU A 67 12.82 0.06 -23.63
CA LEU A 67 12.32 1.41 -23.96
C LEU A 67 12.09 2.05 -22.57
N GLY A 68 13.00 2.79 -21.96
CA GLY A 68 13.61 3.99 -22.53
C GLY A 68 12.69 5.21 -22.43
N GLU A 69 11.36 5.01 -22.41
CA GLU A 69 10.42 6.11 -22.52
C GLU A 69 9.17 5.79 -21.69
N GLY A 70 8.98 6.48 -20.56
CA GLY A 70 7.63 6.92 -20.19
C GLY A 70 6.98 7.59 -21.41
N LEU A 71 5.67 7.83 -21.42
CA LEU A 71 4.90 8.15 -22.64
C LEU A 71 5.59 9.11 -23.65
N PHE A 72 6.47 10.02 -23.20
CA PHE A 72 7.55 10.65 -23.99
C PHE A 72 8.80 11.02 -23.13
N GLY A 73 9.53 10.07 -22.54
CA GLY A 73 10.69 10.39 -21.68
C GLY A 73 10.32 11.23 -20.44
N THR A 74 9.06 11.14 -20.02
CA THR A 74 8.49 11.90 -18.90
C THR A 74 8.46 11.04 -17.63
N PRO A 75 8.41 11.67 -16.43
CA PRO A 75 8.29 10.95 -15.16
C PRO A 75 6.95 10.22 -14.96
N TYR A 76 6.03 10.32 -15.94
CA TYR A 76 4.67 9.79 -15.84
C TYR A 76 4.50 8.54 -16.71
N THR A 77 4.09 7.44 -16.09
CA THR A 77 3.75 6.17 -16.77
C THR A 77 2.30 6.11 -17.24
N SER A 78 1.47 7.03 -16.76
CA SER A 78 0.00 7.07 -16.93
C SER A 78 -0.48 8.53 -16.91
N LEU A 79 -1.79 8.73 -17.13
CA LEU A 79 -2.40 10.05 -17.05
C LEU A 79 -2.55 10.44 -15.57
N PRO A 80 -1.86 11.50 -15.08
CA PRO A 80 -1.77 11.78 -13.66
C PRO A 80 -3.13 12.12 -13.03
N PHE A 81 -4.06 12.69 -13.79
CA PHE A 81 -5.43 12.90 -13.30
C PHE A 81 -6.17 11.61 -13.00
N ILE A 82 -6.00 10.56 -13.81
CA ILE A 82 -6.61 9.25 -13.56
C ILE A 82 -6.01 8.65 -12.29
N ASP A 83 -4.71 8.79 -12.12
CA ASP A 83 -3.99 8.29 -10.95
C ASP A 83 -4.43 8.97 -9.65
N VAL A 84 -4.70 10.29 -9.67
CA VAL A 84 -5.31 10.98 -8.51
C VAL A 84 -6.62 10.31 -8.10
N PHE A 85 -7.54 10.07 -9.04
CA PHE A 85 -8.82 9.44 -8.72
C PHE A 85 -8.63 8.02 -8.20
N HIS A 86 -7.68 7.27 -8.77
CA HIS A 86 -7.35 5.92 -8.33
C HIS A 86 -6.81 5.91 -6.90
N TYR A 87 -5.76 6.69 -6.60
CA TYR A 87 -5.16 6.78 -5.27
C TYR A 87 -6.15 7.33 -4.24
N PHE A 88 -6.90 8.38 -4.60
CA PHE A 88 -7.93 8.94 -3.73
C PHE A 88 -9.00 7.90 -3.38
N SER A 89 -9.52 7.18 -4.38
CA SER A 89 -10.57 6.18 -4.16
C SER A 89 -10.06 5.00 -3.33
N HIS A 90 -8.83 4.55 -3.61
CA HIS A 90 -8.19 3.46 -2.86
C HIS A 90 -8.03 3.84 -1.39
N ASN A 91 -7.39 4.97 -1.11
CA ASN A 91 -7.13 5.43 0.25
C ASN A 91 -8.43 5.85 0.98
N THR A 92 -9.42 6.38 0.28
CA THR A 92 -10.76 6.64 0.86
C THR A 92 -11.39 5.35 1.37
N ASN A 93 -11.32 4.25 0.60
CA ASN A 93 -11.83 2.96 1.05
C ASN A 93 -11.12 2.47 2.31
N VAL A 94 -9.79 2.62 2.39
CA VAL A 94 -9.00 2.26 3.59
C VAL A 94 -9.45 3.08 4.79
N ILE A 95 -9.59 4.41 4.65
CA ILE A 95 -10.02 5.32 5.72
C ILE A 95 -11.42 5.01 6.24
N ILE A 96 -12.39 4.84 5.34
CA ILE A 96 -13.77 4.54 5.72
C ILE A 96 -13.84 3.14 6.37
N THR A 97 -13.14 2.16 5.81
CA THR A 97 -13.08 0.81 6.38
C THR A 97 -12.47 0.84 7.78
N LEU A 98 -11.34 1.51 7.99
CA LEU A 98 -10.71 1.63 9.31
C LEU A 98 -11.64 2.30 10.33
N SER A 99 -12.26 3.42 9.93
CA SER A 99 -13.18 4.17 10.80
C SER A 99 -14.39 3.33 11.22
N LEU A 100 -14.96 2.54 10.31
CA LEU A 100 -16.13 1.71 10.58
C LEU A 100 -15.80 0.33 11.16
N SER A 101 -14.59 -0.16 10.97
CA SER A 101 -14.16 -1.50 11.43
C SER A 101 -14.22 -1.66 12.96
N GLY A 102 -14.30 -0.55 13.71
CA GLY A 102 -14.66 -0.53 15.13
C GLY A 102 -15.97 -1.26 15.46
N MET A 103 -16.90 -1.39 14.51
CA MET A 103 -18.10 -2.21 14.66
C MET A 103 -17.78 -3.67 15.04
N PHE A 104 -16.62 -4.16 14.60
CA PHE A 104 -16.09 -5.50 14.91
C PHE A 104 -15.04 -5.44 16.02
N PHE A 105 -15.24 -4.57 17.02
CA PHE A 105 -14.34 -4.32 18.14
C PHE A 105 -13.06 -3.58 17.75
N VAL A 106 -12.09 -3.51 18.67
CA VAL A 106 -10.85 -2.73 18.50
C VAL A 106 -9.78 -3.43 17.65
N LEU A 107 -9.90 -4.74 17.43
CA LEU A 107 -8.84 -5.51 16.74
C LEU A 107 -8.67 -5.12 15.27
N PRO A 108 -9.74 -4.99 14.45
CA PRO A 108 -9.56 -4.68 13.03
C PRO A 108 -8.90 -3.33 12.75
N PRO A 109 -9.23 -2.21 13.43
CA PRO A 109 -8.50 -0.96 13.27
C PRO A 109 -6.99 -1.08 13.57
N LEU A 110 -6.61 -1.86 14.60
CA LEU A 110 -5.21 -2.10 14.98
C LEU A 110 -4.48 -2.95 13.93
N LEU A 111 -5.14 -3.99 13.41
CA LEU A 111 -4.57 -4.81 12.36
C LEU A 111 -4.37 -4.02 11.07
N GLY A 112 -5.34 -3.20 10.67
CA GLY A 112 -5.23 -2.38 9.47
C GLY A 112 -4.04 -1.42 9.53
N VAL A 113 -3.89 -0.65 10.61
CA VAL A 113 -2.74 0.25 10.76
C VAL A 113 -1.40 -0.51 10.82
N SER A 114 -1.38 -1.69 11.44
CA SER A 114 -0.18 -2.54 11.52
C SER A 114 0.23 -3.08 10.15
N ILE A 115 -0.74 -3.45 9.30
CA ILE A 115 -0.49 -3.88 7.92
C ILE A 115 0.09 -2.72 7.11
N THR A 116 -0.47 -1.52 7.21
CA THR A 116 0.07 -0.33 6.50
C THR A 116 1.49 -0.01 6.97
N ALA A 117 1.76 -0.03 8.27
CA ALA A 117 3.11 0.15 8.80
C ALA A 117 4.08 -0.95 8.31
N GLY A 118 3.61 -2.20 8.25
CA GLY A 118 4.37 -3.33 7.71
C GLY A 118 4.72 -3.16 6.22
N THR A 119 3.78 -2.66 5.42
CA THR A 119 4.01 -2.35 4.00
C THR A 119 5.08 -1.27 3.84
N ILE A 120 5.02 -0.19 4.62
CA ILE A 120 6.07 0.85 4.62
C ILE A 120 7.42 0.25 5.01
N GLY A 121 7.46 -0.56 6.08
CA GLY A 121 8.69 -1.24 6.49
C GLY A 121 9.26 -2.15 5.39
N MET A 122 8.41 -2.85 4.65
CA MET A 122 8.81 -3.67 3.51
C MET A 122 9.42 -2.83 2.37
N VAL A 123 8.84 -1.65 2.07
CA VAL A 123 9.39 -0.73 1.06
C VAL A 123 10.81 -0.32 1.42
N TYR A 124 11.06 0.07 2.67
CA TYR A 124 12.40 0.42 3.16
C TYR A 124 13.37 -0.77 3.25
N ALA A 125 12.87 -2.00 3.35
CA ALA A 125 13.71 -3.20 3.36
C ALA A 125 14.18 -3.62 1.96
N ILE A 126 13.40 -3.30 0.91
CA ILE A 126 13.66 -3.73 -0.47
C ILE A 126 14.38 -2.65 -1.27
N LEU A 127 13.99 -1.38 -1.10
CA LEU A 127 14.53 -0.28 -1.87
C LEU A 127 15.71 0.42 -1.18
N PRO A 128 16.64 1.03 -1.93
CA PRO A 128 17.62 1.95 -1.37
C PRO A 128 16.94 3.06 -0.56
N PHE A 129 17.55 3.47 0.56
CA PHE A 129 16.97 4.42 1.50
C PHE A 129 16.46 5.73 0.84
N HIS A 130 17.22 6.28 -0.11
CA HIS A 130 16.84 7.52 -0.80
C HIS A 130 15.59 7.33 -1.68
N LEU A 131 15.48 6.22 -2.43
CA LEU A 131 14.31 5.91 -3.24
C LEU A 131 13.08 5.57 -2.38
N ALA A 132 13.27 4.80 -1.31
CA ALA A 132 12.19 4.50 -0.36
C ALA A 132 11.64 5.78 0.28
N THR A 133 12.54 6.69 0.68
CA THR A 133 12.15 7.99 1.25
C THR A 133 11.43 8.85 0.21
N ALA A 134 11.92 8.94 -1.02
CA ALA A 134 11.26 9.68 -2.09
C ALA A 134 9.86 9.14 -2.40
N ALA A 135 9.72 7.82 -2.45
CA ALA A 135 8.46 7.16 -2.70
C ALA A 135 7.45 7.41 -1.57
N VAL A 136 7.86 7.23 -0.31
CA VAL A 136 6.91 7.27 0.82
C VAL A 136 6.71 8.67 1.37
N PHE A 137 7.77 9.46 1.53
CA PHE A 137 7.73 10.68 2.34
C PHE A 137 6.89 11.80 1.71
N ALA A 138 6.90 11.90 0.37
CA ALA A 138 6.24 13.00 -0.34
C ALA A 138 4.73 13.05 -0.02
N HIS A 139 4.02 11.94 -0.19
CA HIS A 139 2.58 11.86 0.08
C HIS A 139 2.25 11.25 1.46
N GLY A 140 3.15 10.41 2.00
CA GLY A 140 2.91 9.60 3.19
C GLY A 140 2.67 10.38 4.47
N ILE A 141 3.13 11.65 4.59
CA ILE A 141 2.82 12.48 5.77
C ILE A 141 1.30 12.70 5.88
N PHE A 142 0.64 13.02 4.76
CA PHE A 142 -0.79 13.28 4.74
C PHE A 142 -1.58 11.98 4.85
N GLU A 143 -1.15 10.92 4.16
CA GLU A 143 -1.79 9.61 4.25
C GLU A 143 -1.72 9.02 5.67
N LEU A 144 -0.54 9.05 6.30
CA LEU A 144 -0.37 8.55 7.68
C LEU A 144 -1.17 9.37 8.68
N ALA A 145 -1.24 10.70 8.52
CA ALA A 145 -2.09 11.53 9.37
C ALA A 145 -3.57 11.12 9.25
N ALA A 146 -4.07 10.95 8.01
CA ALA A 146 -5.44 10.50 7.77
C ALA A 146 -5.69 9.11 8.38
N LEU A 147 -4.76 8.18 8.15
CA LEU A 147 -4.81 6.81 8.63
C LEU A 147 -4.91 6.76 10.15
N LEU A 148 -4.07 7.51 10.86
CA LEU A 148 -4.07 7.56 12.33
C LEU A 148 -5.37 8.17 12.87
N ILE A 149 -5.90 9.22 12.23
CA ILE A 149 -7.20 9.81 12.60
C ILE A 149 -8.32 8.78 12.42
N ALA A 150 -8.37 8.09 11.29
CA ALA A 150 -9.37 7.07 11.00
C ALA A 150 -9.27 5.87 11.94
N THR A 151 -8.05 5.39 12.23
CA THR A 151 -7.81 4.33 13.21
C THR A 151 -8.26 4.76 14.60
N ALA A 152 -7.94 5.98 15.04
CA ALA A 152 -8.38 6.47 16.34
C ALA A 152 -9.92 6.56 16.43
N ALA A 153 -10.58 7.01 15.36
CA ALA A 153 -12.04 7.02 15.27
C ALA A 153 -12.63 5.61 15.38
N GLY A 154 -12.08 4.65 14.61
CA GLY A 154 -12.49 3.25 14.67
C GLY A 154 -12.24 2.59 16.03
N LEU A 155 -11.12 2.88 16.68
CA LEU A 155 -10.84 2.40 18.03
C LEU A 155 -11.82 2.96 19.06
N ARG A 156 -12.09 4.27 19.02
CA ARG A 156 -13.09 4.91 19.89
C ARG A 156 -14.46 4.26 19.69
N PHE A 157 -14.87 4.08 18.44
CA PHE A 157 -16.13 3.42 18.12
C PHE A 157 -16.17 1.99 18.67
N GLY A 158 -15.11 1.21 18.46
CA GLY A 158 -15.03 -0.17 18.94
C GLY A 158 -15.06 -0.30 20.48
N VAL A 159 -14.45 0.63 21.22
CA VAL A 159 -14.56 0.65 22.69
C VAL A 159 -16.01 0.85 23.14
N HIS A 160 -16.74 1.76 22.49
CA HIS A 160 -18.15 2.00 22.81
C HIS A 160 -19.06 0.83 22.41
N VAL A 161 -18.75 0.12 21.31
CA VAL A 161 -19.42 -1.13 20.93
C VAL A 161 -19.22 -2.20 22.02
N ILE A 162 -17.98 -2.40 22.50
CA ILE A 162 -17.68 -3.37 23.57
C ILE A 162 -18.44 -3.03 24.86
N ARG A 163 -18.52 -1.74 25.20
CA ARG A 163 -19.21 -1.25 26.40
C ARG A 163 -20.74 -1.28 26.28
N ARG A 164 -21.28 -1.58 25.09
CA ARG A 164 -22.71 -1.55 24.79
C ARG A 164 -23.32 -0.19 25.13
N ASP A 165 -22.64 0.88 24.74
CA ASP A 165 -23.10 2.24 25.01
C ASP A 165 -24.49 2.49 24.39
N PRO A 166 -25.47 3.03 25.14
CA PRO A 166 -26.83 3.24 24.66
C PRO A 166 -26.92 4.31 23.57
N ASN A 167 -25.89 5.14 23.40
CA ASN A 167 -25.83 6.23 22.42
C ASN A 167 -24.98 5.87 21.20
N ILE A 168 -24.98 4.60 20.79
CA ILE A 168 -24.11 4.09 19.72
C ILE A 168 -24.30 4.83 18.39
N ASP A 169 -25.53 5.23 18.07
CA ASP A 169 -25.85 5.94 16.82
C ASP A 169 -25.16 7.30 16.75
N ARG A 170 -25.12 8.03 17.86
CA ARG A 170 -24.40 9.32 17.95
C ARG A 170 -22.90 9.12 17.82
N ILE A 171 -22.37 8.04 18.39
CA ILE A 171 -20.93 7.73 18.33
C ILE A 171 -20.54 7.33 16.91
N LEU A 172 -21.41 6.60 16.21
CA LEU A 172 -21.24 6.29 14.79
C LEU A 172 -21.23 7.56 13.93
N ASP A 173 -22.16 8.49 14.17
CA ASP A 173 -22.20 9.79 13.48
C ASP A 173 -20.91 10.60 13.71
N ASP A 174 -20.44 10.69 14.97
CA ASP A 174 -19.15 11.33 15.29
C ASP A 174 -17.98 10.63 14.57
N THR A 175 -18.00 9.30 14.52
CA THR A 175 -16.95 8.48 13.88
C THR A 175 -16.91 8.74 12.38
N LEU A 176 -18.07 8.78 11.73
CA LEU A 176 -18.20 9.12 10.32
C LEU A 176 -17.73 10.54 10.04
N LYS A 177 -18.10 11.54 10.86
CA LYS A 177 -17.62 12.92 10.69
C LYS A 177 -16.10 13.01 10.74
N VAL A 178 -15.47 12.32 11.68
CA VAL A 178 -14.00 12.30 11.80
C VAL A 178 -13.37 11.56 10.62
N GLY A 179 -13.93 10.42 10.20
CA GLY A 179 -13.49 9.68 9.02
C GLY A 179 -13.59 10.53 7.75
N PHE A 180 -14.72 11.21 7.52
CA PHE A 180 -14.90 12.11 6.38
C PHE A 180 -13.98 13.34 6.44
N ALA A 181 -13.74 13.91 7.62
CA ALA A 181 -12.79 15.01 7.78
C ALA A 181 -11.37 14.61 7.35
N SER A 182 -10.98 13.35 7.58
CA SER A 182 -9.66 12.84 7.17
C SER A 182 -9.51 12.68 5.64
N LEU A 183 -10.60 12.68 4.87
CA LEU A 183 -10.53 12.60 3.40
C LEU A 183 -9.87 13.82 2.76
N LEU A 184 -9.86 14.97 3.44
CA LEU A 184 -9.11 16.13 2.97
C LEU A 184 -7.60 15.83 2.86
N PHE A 185 -7.06 15.13 3.86
CA PHE A 185 -5.65 14.70 3.85
C PHE A 185 -5.40 13.68 2.74
N ILE A 186 -6.33 12.74 2.52
CA ILE A 186 -6.24 11.77 1.41
C ILE A 186 -6.28 12.46 0.05
N ALA A 187 -7.11 13.48 -0.14
CA ALA A 187 -7.14 14.25 -1.39
C ALA A 187 -5.80 14.92 -1.68
N ILE A 188 -5.18 15.52 -0.65
CA ILE A 188 -3.84 16.12 -0.76
C ILE A 188 -2.80 15.04 -1.05
N ALA A 189 -2.82 13.91 -0.33
CA ALA A 189 -1.90 12.80 -0.52
C ALA A 189 -1.97 12.25 -1.95
N ALA A 190 -3.17 11.96 -2.46
CA ALA A 190 -3.39 11.43 -3.80
C ALA A 190 -2.90 12.38 -4.90
N PHE A 191 -3.08 13.70 -4.71
CA PHE A 191 -2.53 14.69 -5.63
C PHE A 191 -1.00 14.67 -5.65
N ILE A 192 -0.37 14.66 -4.48
CA ILE A 192 1.09 14.59 -4.36
C ILE A 192 1.61 13.28 -4.95
N GLU A 193 0.93 12.16 -4.69
CA GLU A 193 1.28 10.84 -5.17
C GLU A 193 1.24 10.73 -6.70
N ALA A 194 0.22 11.31 -7.34
CA ALA A 194 0.09 11.27 -8.79
C ALA A 194 1.01 12.28 -9.52
N PHE A 195 1.21 13.47 -8.97
CA PHE A 195 1.90 14.55 -9.68
C PHE A 195 3.36 14.74 -9.27
N ILE A 196 3.66 14.62 -7.97
CA ILE A 196 4.95 15.04 -7.39
C ILE A 196 5.85 13.84 -7.14
N THR A 197 5.34 12.76 -6.56
CA THR A 197 6.14 11.56 -6.24
C THR A 197 6.88 10.99 -7.46
N PRO A 198 6.27 10.85 -8.66
CA PRO A 198 6.98 10.32 -9.83
C PRO A 198 8.12 11.24 -10.30
N VAL A 199 7.92 12.56 -10.17
CA VAL A 199 8.91 13.59 -10.52
C VAL A 199 10.11 13.53 -9.58
N ILE A 200 9.87 13.38 -8.27
CA ILE A 200 10.94 13.23 -7.28
C ILE A 200 11.72 11.93 -7.52
N ILE A 201 11.03 10.80 -7.72
CA ILE A 201 11.68 9.52 -7.98
C ILE A 201 12.54 9.60 -9.25
N TYR A 202 12.02 10.18 -10.32
CA TYR A 202 12.74 10.34 -11.58
C TYR A 202 14.04 11.13 -11.45
N MET A 203 14.08 12.14 -10.57
CA MET A 203 15.30 12.93 -10.31
C MET A 203 16.36 12.19 -9.47
N MET A 204 16.01 11.06 -8.85
CA MET A 204 16.89 10.30 -7.95
C MET A 204 17.41 8.99 -8.55
N VAL A 205 16.94 8.61 -9.74
CA VAL A 205 17.38 7.44 -10.53
C VAL A 205 18.40 7.90 -11.57
#